data_AF-A0A7C4X9J7-F1
#
_entry.id   AF-A0A7C4X9J7-F1
#
_cell.length_a   1.000
_cell.length_b   1.000
_cell.length_c   1.000
_cell.angle_alpha   90.00
_cell.angle_beta   90.00
_cell.angle_gamma   90.00
#
_symmetry.space_group_name_H-M   'P 1'
#
loop_
_entity.id
_entity.type
_entity.pdbx_description
1 polymer ?
#
loop_
_entity_poly.entity_id
_entity_poly.type
_entity_poly.pdbx_seq_one_letter_code
_entity_poly.pdbx_strand_id
1 'polypeptide(L)'
;MQVLSLLVHDDWGVMQRIAGVFTRKRISIDTIFAGPCEKPGCARVILASADPRFAKMLEHVRRVHDVIEADYIENNAEEFVLLRSASGRKPLSGKPEEVDAQLGKEDGAAYVRAYGAL
;
A
#
# COMPACT_ATOMS: atom_id res chain seq x y z
N MET A 1 1.65 4.71 10.11
CA MET A 1 2.00 4.12 8.80
C MET A 1 2.24 5.25 7.82
N GLN A 2 3.30 5.20 7.01
CA GLN A 2 3.57 6.20 5.97
C GLN A 2 3.02 5.71 4.63
N VAL A 3 2.31 6.56 3.88
CA VAL A 3 1.68 6.18 2.61
C VAL A 3 2.13 7.10 1.47
N LEU A 4 2.46 6.52 0.33
CA LEU A 4 2.69 7.21 -0.93
C LEU A 4 1.60 6.84 -1.93
N SER A 5 0.94 7.83 -2.51
CA SER A 5 -0.06 7.68 -3.58
C SER A 5 0.57 8.10 -4.90
N LEU A 6 0.67 7.18 -5.85
CA LEU A 6 1.32 7.40 -7.14
C LEU A 6 0.30 7.24 -8.25
N LEU A 7 0.24 8.22 -9.15
CA LEU A 7 -0.38 8.06 -10.45
C LEU A 7 0.72 7.69 -11.45
N VAL A 8 0.54 6.58 -12.17
CA VAL A 8 1.56 6.04 -13.07
C VAL A 8 0.96 5.65 -14.42
N HIS A 9 1.78 5.61 -15.46
CA HIS A 9 1.39 4.96 -16.72
C HIS A 9 1.20 3.45 -16.50
N ASP A 10 0.14 2.86 -17.06
CA ASP A 10 -0.15 1.42 -16.96
C ASP A 10 0.60 0.63 -18.04
N ASP A 11 1.93 0.65 -17.96
CA ASP A 11 2.84 0.02 -18.91
C ASP A 11 3.66 -1.12 -18.29
N TRP A 12 4.22 -1.97 -19.14
CA TRP A 12 5.03 -3.11 -18.71
C TRP A 12 6.28 -2.67 -17.91
N GLY A 13 6.46 -3.31 -16.75
CA GLY A 13 7.64 -3.14 -15.90
C GLY A 13 7.64 -1.89 -15.01
N VAL A 14 6.57 -1.07 -15.03
CA VAL A 14 6.43 0.12 -14.18
C VAL A 14 6.58 -0.24 -12.70
N MET A 15 5.86 -1.28 -12.25
CA MET A 15 5.95 -1.76 -10.86
C MET A 15 7.37 -2.21 -10.47
N GLN A 16 8.11 -2.85 -11.37
CA GLN A 16 9.49 -3.27 -11.10
C GLN A 16 10.42 -2.07 -10.95
N ARG A 17 10.24 -1.03 -11.78
CA ARG A 17 11.05 0.21 -11.70
C ARG A 17 10.79 0.97 -10.40
N ILE A 18 9.52 1.08 -10.01
CA ILE A 18 9.10 1.68 -8.73
C ILE A 18 9.66 0.88 -7.55
N ALA A 19 9.43 -0.44 -7.50
CA ALA A 19 9.95 -1.31 -6.44
C ALA A 19 11.48 -1.22 -6.32
N GLY A 20 12.18 -1.12 -7.46
CA GLY A 20 13.64 -0.98 -7.51
C GLY A 20 14.16 0.27 -6.80
N VAL A 21 13.39 1.36 -6.70
CA VAL A 21 13.76 2.55 -5.91
C VAL A 21 13.95 2.17 -4.44
N PHE A 22 13.01 1.43 -3.88
CA PHE A 22 13.01 1.01 -2.48
C PHE A 22 14.06 -0.08 -2.22
N THR A 23 14.19 -1.07 -3.13
CA THR A 23 15.20 -2.13 -3.02
C THR A 23 16.62 -1.57 -2.96
N ARG A 24 16.96 -0.59 -3.80
CA ARG A 24 18.30 0.05 -3.81
C ARG A 24 18.62 0.77 -2.49
N LYS A 25 17.60 1.22 -1.76
CA LYS A 25 17.74 1.92 -0.48
C LYS A 25 17.53 1.01 0.73
N ARG A 26 17.26 -0.28 0.51
CA ARG A 26 16.96 -1.28 1.55
C ARG A 26 15.81 -0.81 2.45
N ILE A 27 14.75 -0.32 1.82
CA ILE A 27 13.51 0.09 2.48
C ILE A 27 12.45 -0.97 2.16
N SER A 28 11.79 -1.50 3.19
CA SER A 28 10.69 -2.44 3.03
C SER A 28 9.41 -1.71 2.62
N ILE A 29 8.63 -2.29 1.73
CA ILE A 29 7.26 -1.87 1.44
C ILE A 29 6.35 -2.90 2.10
N ASP A 30 5.48 -2.45 3.00
CA ASP A 30 4.62 -3.33 3.79
C ASP A 30 3.29 -3.60 3.09
N THR A 31 2.83 -2.66 2.26
CA THR A 31 1.60 -2.82 1.46
C THR A 31 1.74 -2.19 0.09
N ILE A 32 1.18 -2.87 -0.91
CA ILE A 32 1.05 -2.38 -2.28
C ILE A 32 -0.39 -2.60 -2.72
N PHE A 33 -1.11 -1.52 -3.01
CA PHE A 33 -2.31 -1.57 -3.85
C PHE A 33 -1.93 -1.02 -5.22
N ALA A 34 -2.28 -1.73 -6.27
CA ALA A 34 -2.08 -1.29 -7.63
C ALA A 34 -3.30 -1.70 -8.46
N GLY A 35 -3.80 -0.78 -9.28
CA GLY A 35 -4.90 -1.10 -10.17
C GLY A 35 -5.23 0.05 -11.12
N PRO A 36 -6.09 -0.22 -12.12
CA PRO A 36 -6.60 0.80 -13.02
C PRO A 36 -7.27 1.94 -12.24
N CYS A 37 -7.17 3.15 -12.77
CA CYS A 37 -7.72 4.33 -12.11
C CYS A 37 -8.65 5.13 -13.04
N GLU A 38 -9.05 6.30 -12.56
CA GLU A 38 -9.96 7.22 -13.25
C GLU A 38 -9.47 7.68 -14.63
N LYS A 39 -8.17 7.58 -14.92
CA LYS A 39 -7.56 7.96 -16.19
C LYS A 39 -7.24 6.71 -17.04
N PRO A 40 -7.79 6.58 -18.27
CA PRO A 40 -7.43 5.49 -19.17
C PRO A 40 -5.93 5.42 -19.45
N GLY A 41 -5.36 4.21 -19.47
CA GLY A 41 -3.93 3.99 -19.66
C GLY A 41 -3.06 4.39 -18.46
N CYS A 42 -3.68 4.68 -17.30
CA CYS A 42 -3.00 4.95 -16.05
C CYS A 42 -3.44 3.96 -14.96
N ALA A 43 -2.58 3.81 -13.97
CA ALA A 43 -2.85 3.05 -12.75
C ALA A 43 -2.59 3.91 -11.51
N ARG A 44 -3.31 3.62 -10.43
CA ARG A 44 -3.04 4.16 -9.10
C ARG A 44 -2.25 3.12 -8.33
N VAL A 45 -1.11 3.54 -7.77
CA VAL A 45 -0.27 2.68 -6.92
C VAL A 45 -0.17 3.33 -5.55
N ILE A 46 -0.72 2.66 -4.54
CA ILE A 46 -0.62 3.05 -3.14
C ILE A 46 0.41 2.16 -2.46
N LEU A 47 1.44 2.77 -1.91
CA LEU A 47 2.52 2.08 -1.21
C LEU A 47 2.50 2.51 0.25
N ALA A 48 2.54 1.56 1.18
CA ALA A 48 2.64 1.85 2.61
C ALA A 48 3.84 1.18 3.26
N SER A 49 4.45 1.85 4.24
CA SER A 49 5.56 1.30 5.02
C SER A 49 5.65 1.93 6.41
N ALA A 50 6.09 1.13 7.38
CA ALA A 50 6.44 1.57 8.72
C ALA A 50 7.88 2.10 8.81
N ASP A 51 8.72 1.92 7.78
CA ASP A 51 10.10 2.44 7.78
C ASP A 51 10.09 3.98 7.79
N PRO A 52 10.70 4.64 8.79
CA PRO A 52 10.68 6.11 8.89
C PRO A 52 11.36 6.84 7.71
N ARG A 53 12.17 6.13 6.92
CA ARG A 53 12.85 6.65 5.74
C ARG A 53 11.98 6.57 4.49
N PHE A 54 10.82 5.91 4.56
CA PHE A 54 9.95 5.70 3.41
C PHE A 54 9.44 7.01 2.81
N ALA A 55 9.00 7.96 3.63
CA ALA A 55 8.59 9.29 3.16
C ALA A 55 9.69 10.02 2.36
N LYS A 56 10.98 9.78 2.67
CA LYS A 56 12.11 10.39 1.94
C LYS A 56 12.25 9.84 0.50
N MET A 57 11.56 8.74 0.18
CA MET A 57 11.57 8.16 -1.16
C MET A 57 10.64 8.89 -2.13
N LEU A 58 9.76 9.77 -1.65
CA LEU A 58 8.85 10.57 -2.50
C LEU A 58 9.58 11.22 -3.68
N GLU A 59 10.67 11.93 -3.41
CA GLU A 59 11.47 12.60 -4.45
C GLU A 59 12.23 11.63 -5.37
N HIS A 60 12.47 10.40 -4.92
CA HIS A 60 13.12 9.38 -5.74
C HIS A 60 12.12 8.70 -6.68
N VAL A 61 10.89 8.44 -6.20
CA VAL A 61 9.83 7.85 -7.04
C VAL A 61 9.33 8.86 -8.08
N ARG A 62 9.26 10.16 -7.75
CA ARG A 62 8.94 11.25 -8.71
C ARG A 62 9.88 11.31 -9.91
N ARG A 63 11.10 10.77 -9.81
CA ARG A 63 12.08 10.74 -10.90
C ARG A 63 11.99 9.49 -11.79
N VAL A 64 11.13 8.54 -11.43
CA VAL A 64 10.88 7.37 -12.26
C VAL A 64 10.06 7.83 -13.46
N HIS A 65 10.53 7.51 -14.67
CA HIS A 65 9.93 7.97 -15.93
C HIS A 65 8.41 7.79 -16.01
N ASP A 66 7.89 6.68 -15.46
CA ASP A 66 6.48 6.32 -15.59
C ASP A 66 5.57 6.93 -14.52
N VAL A 67 6.15 7.66 -13.55
CA VAL A 67 5.39 8.32 -12.49
C VAL A 67 4.92 9.68 -12.99
N ILE A 68 3.61 9.86 -13.03
CA ILE A 68 2.94 11.08 -13.48
C ILE A 68 2.80 12.05 -12.30
N GLU A 69 2.26 11.54 -11.19
CA GLU A 69 2.07 12.28 -9.94
C GLU A 69 2.46 11.38 -8.77
N ALA A 70 2.97 11.99 -7.69
CA ALA A 70 3.30 11.28 -6.47
C ALA A 70 3.10 12.19 -5.26
N ASP A 71 2.31 11.72 -4.31
CA ASP A 71 1.94 12.42 -3.10
C ASP A 71 2.22 11.58 -1.86
N TYR A 72 2.50 12.27 -0.76
CA TYR A 72 2.63 11.67 0.56
C TYR A 72 1.36 11.93 1.36
N ILE A 73 0.76 10.86 1.90
CA ILE A 73 -0.45 10.94 2.70
C ILE A 73 -0.08 10.68 4.15
N GLU A 74 -0.30 11.69 4.99
CA GLU A 74 -0.03 11.62 6.42
C GLU A 74 -1.26 11.15 7.20
N ASN A 75 -1.09 10.15 8.06
CA ASN A 75 -2.04 9.77 9.12
C ASN A 75 -3.50 9.51 8.68
N ASN A 76 -3.71 9.04 7.44
CA ASN A 76 -5.04 8.70 6.92
C ASN A 76 -5.10 7.30 6.28
N ALA A 77 -4.28 6.38 6.78
CA ALA A 77 -4.28 5.01 6.27
C ALA A 77 -5.47 4.22 6.85
N GLU A 78 -6.31 3.69 5.98
CA GLU A 78 -7.25 2.62 6.29
C GLU A 78 -6.54 1.27 6.28
N GLU A 79 -6.98 0.38 7.15
CA GLU A 79 -6.49 -1.00 7.22
C GLU A 79 -7.53 -1.95 6.62
N PHE A 80 -7.03 -2.88 5.80
CA PHE A 80 -7.79 -3.94 5.15
C PHE A 80 -7.21 -5.28 5.58
N VAL A 81 -8.05 -6.17 6.10
CA VAL A 81 -7.66 -7.50 6.55
C VAL A 81 -8.51 -8.56 5.88
N LEU A 82 -7.86 -9.58 5.35
CA LEU A 82 -8.52 -10.81 4.93
C LEU A 82 -8.16 -11.91 5.92
N LEU A 83 -9.14 -12.38 6.69
CA LEU A 83 -8.96 -13.51 7.60
C LEU A 83 -9.56 -14.79 7.05
N ARG A 84 -8.94 -15.91 7.43
CA ARG A 84 -9.44 -17.27 7.24
C ARG A 84 -9.62 -17.90 8.62
N SER A 85 -10.87 -17.92 9.08
CA SER A 85 -11.29 -18.60 10.30
C SER A 85 -11.97 -19.93 9.98
N ALA A 86 -12.39 -20.66 11.01
CA ALA A 86 -13.15 -21.90 10.87
C ALA A 86 -14.51 -21.69 10.18
N SER A 87 -15.09 -20.49 10.27
CA SER A 87 -16.37 -20.13 9.63
C SER A 87 -16.21 -19.67 8.17
N GLY A 88 -14.98 -19.57 7.67
CA GLY A 88 -14.68 -19.23 6.28
C GLY A 88 -13.77 -18.00 6.15
N ARG A 89 -13.85 -17.34 4.98
CA ARG A 89 -13.10 -16.12 4.70
C ARG A 89 -13.95 -14.91 5.06
N LYS A 90 -13.39 -13.95 5.81
CA LYS A 90 -14.08 -12.72 6.19
C LYS A 90 -13.17 -11.51 5.94
N PRO A 91 -13.64 -10.52 5.17
CA PRO A 91 -12.94 -9.24 5.06
C PRO A 91 -13.27 -8.36 6.26
N LEU A 92 -12.27 -7.64 6.77
CA LEU A 92 -12.42 -6.53 7.72
C LEU A 92 -11.77 -5.29 7.10
N SER A 93 -12.37 -4.13 7.33
CA SER A 93 -11.80 -2.86 6.90
C SER A 93 -12.19 -1.77 7.88
N GLY A 94 -11.33 -0.78 8.08
CA GLY A 94 -11.62 0.37 8.92
C GLY A 94 -10.36 1.03 9.46
N LYS A 95 -10.51 1.74 10.58
CA LYS A 95 -9.34 2.29 11.29
C LYS A 95 -8.54 1.15 11.92
N PRO A 96 -7.20 1.26 12.01
CA PRO A 96 -6.36 0.19 12.55
C PRO A 96 -6.81 -0.29 13.94
N GLU A 97 -7.17 0.63 14.83
CA GLU A 97 -7.64 0.34 16.19
C GLU A 97 -8.91 -0.53 16.21
N GLU A 98 -9.83 -0.27 15.28
CA GLU A 98 -11.09 -1.00 15.16
C GLU A 98 -10.87 -2.40 14.57
N VAL A 99 -9.97 -2.50 13.59
CA VAL A 99 -9.62 -3.77 12.93
C VAL A 99 -8.88 -4.68 13.91
N ASP A 100 -7.92 -4.16 14.67
CA ASP A 100 -7.18 -4.91 15.70
C ASP A 100 -8.13 -5.47 16.77
N ALA A 101 -9.11 -4.69 17.22
CA ALA A 101 -10.10 -5.15 18.20
C ALA A 101 -11.02 -6.26 17.67
N GLN A 102 -11.29 -6.28 16.36
CA GLN A 102 -12.05 -7.35 15.72
C GLN A 102 -11.21 -8.59 15.47
N LEU A 103 -9.94 -8.41 15.08
CA LEU A 103 -9.00 -9.50 14.84
C LEU A 103 -8.67 -10.25 16.13
N GLY A 104 -8.54 -9.55 17.26
CA GLY A 104 -8.31 -10.16 18.58
C GLY A 104 -9.43 -11.09 19.05
N LYS A 105 -10.61 -11.07 18.41
CA LYS A 105 -11.71 -12.01 18.70
C LYS A 105 -11.59 -13.34 17.95
N GLU A 106 -10.73 -13.42 16.93
CA GLU A 106 -10.56 -14.56 16.03
C GLU A 106 -9.20 -15.25 16.32
N ASP A 107 -9.00 -15.69 17.57
CA ASP A 107 -7.73 -16.26 18.03
C ASP A 107 -7.30 -17.48 17.18
N GLY A 108 -6.06 -17.44 16.70
CA GLY A 108 -5.47 -18.48 15.85
C GLY A 108 -5.89 -18.45 14.37
N ALA A 109 -6.69 -17.49 13.91
CA ALA A 109 -7.04 -17.36 12.49
C ALA A 109 -5.84 -16.88 11.64
N ALA A 110 -5.66 -17.47 10.46
CA ALA A 110 -4.66 -16.98 9.51
C ALA A 110 -5.20 -15.70 8.82
N TYR A 111 -4.40 -14.65 8.77
CA TYR A 111 -4.82 -13.39 8.14
C TYR A 111 -3.70 -12.73 7.34
N VAL A 112 -4.09 -11.86 6.41
CA VAL A 112 -3.22 -10.89 5.76
C VAL A 112 -3.79 -9.50 6.00
N ARG A 113 -2.91 -8.52 6.23
CA ARG A 113 -3.26 -7.12 6.42
C ARG A 113 -2.58 -6.24 5.39
N ALA A 114 -3.24 -5.14 5.06
CA ALA A 114 -2.80 -4.17 4.08
C ALA A 114 -3.25 -2.78 4.53
N TYR A 115 -2.38 -1.78 4.36
CA TYR A 115 -2.66 -0.38 4.66
C TYR A 115 -2.72 0.45 3.39
N GLY A 116 -3.75 1.29 3.25
CA GLY A 116 -3.94 2.13 2.08
C GLY A 116 -4.59 3.47 2.41
N ALA A 117 -4.29 4.47 1.60
CA ALA A 117 -4.97 5.77 1.60
C ALA A 117 -4.98 6.27 0.15
N LEU A 118 -5.98 7.07 -0.23
CA LEU A 118 -6.12 7.58 -1.60
C LEU A 118 -5.92 9.09 -1.66
#